data_AF-A0A7L0USC1-F1
#
_entry.id   AF-A0A7L0USC1-F1
#
_cell.length_a   1.000
_cell.length_b   1.000
_cell.length_c   1.000
_cell.angle_alpha   90.00
_cell.angle_beta   90.00
_cell.angle_gamma   90.00
#
_symmetry.space_group_name_H-M   'P 1'
#
loop_
_entity.id
_entity.type
_entity.pdbx_description
1 polymer ?
#
loop_
_entity_poly.entity_id
_entity_poly.type
_entity_poly.pdbx_seq_one_letter_code
_entity_poly.pdbx_strand_id
1 'polypeptide(L)' 'KKSFQGPFRACHNVVKPHDFYRNCLSDLCLSDGTRSILCQVLETYTATCQKRGAMVHDWKTPLGC' A
#
# COMPACT_ATOMS: atom_id res chain seq x y z
N LYS A 1 -13.89 -6.07 -6.56
CA LYS A 1 -14.64 -5.35 -5.48
C LYS A 1 -13.75 -4.21 -4.96
N LYS A 2 -14.08 -2.94 -5.22
CA LYS A 2 -13.40 -1.79 -4.57
C LYS A 2 -13.84 -1.76 -3.10
N SER A 3 -13.00 -2.23 -2.19
CA SER A 3 -13.28 -2.13 -0.76
C SER A 3 -12.88 -0.73 -0.29
N PHE A 4 -13.86 0.15 -0.10
CA PHE A 4 -13.69 1.47 0.51
C PHE A 4 -13.35 1.41 2.02
N GLN A 5 -13.19 0.21 2.58
CA GLN A 5 -12.93 -0.05 4.00
C GLN A 5 -11.57 -0.72 4.26
N GLY A 6 -10.62 -0.62 3.32
CA GLY A 6 -9.27 -1.16 3.50
C GLY A 6 -8.43 -0.40 4.54
N PRO A 7 -7.28 -0.96 4.96
CA PRO A 7 -6.39 -0.36 5.95
C PRO A 7 -5.88 1.04 5.57
N PHE A 8 -5.88 1.36 4.28
CA PHE A 8 -5.48 2.65 3.71
C PHE A 8 -6.64 3.60 3.37
N ARG A 9 -7.87 3.32 3.82
CA ARG A 9 -9.06 4.10 3.42
C ARG A 9 -8.92 5.61 3.64
N ALA A 10 -8.34 6.03 4.77
CA ALA A 10 -8.11 7.44 5.07
C ALA A 10 -7.02 8.05 4.17
N CYS A 11 -6.06 7.24 3.73
CA CYS A 11 -4.98 7.67 2.86
C CYS A 11 -5.47 7.98 1.45
N HIS A 12 -6.48 7.27 0.94
CA HIS A 12 -6.98 7.47 -0.43
C HIS A 12 -7.53 8.88 -0.69
N ASN A 13 -7.92 9.60 0.37
CA ASN A 13 -8.40 10.98 0.29
C ASN A 13 -7.26 12.01 0.17
N VAL A 14 -6.04 11.65 0.58
CA VAL A 14 -4.87 12.55 0.62
C VAL A 14 -3.73 12.14 -0.31
N VAL A 15 -3.67 10.86 -0.68
CA VAL A 15 -2.74 10.27 -1.62
C VAL A 15 -3.56 9.46 -2.61
N LYS A 16 -3.45 9.78 -3.90
CA LYS A 16 -4.17 9.03 -4.94
C LYS A 16 -3.53 7.64 -5.08
N PRO A 17 -4.27 6.54 -4.83
CA PRO A 17 -3.71 5.19 -4.84
C PRO A 17 -3.25 4.72 -6.23
N HIS A 18 -3.72 5.37 -7.30
CA HIS A 18 -3.43 4.98 -8.68
C HIS A 18 -1.94 5.00 -9.02
N ASP A 19 -1.21 6.02 -8.56
CA ASP A 19 0.21 6.17 -8.89
C ASP A 19 1.08 5.16 -8.13
N PHE A 20 0.72 4.85 -6.88
CA PHE A 20 1.35 3.80 -6.10
C PHE A 20 1.03 2.40 -6.62
N TYR A 21 -0.20 2.17 -7.09
CA TYR A 21 -0.61 0.89 -7.64
C TYR A 21 0.15 0.52 -8.90
N ARG A 22 0.38 1.49 -9.80
CA ARG A 22 1.19 1.27 -11.02
C ARG A 22 2.63 0.89 -10.68
N ASN A 23 3.26 1.60 -9.75
CA ASN A 23 4.63 1.30 -9.34
C ASN A 23 4.73 -0.06 -8.63
N CYS A 24 3.77 -0.38 -7.75
CA CYS A 24 3.67 -1.68 -7.10
C CYS A 24 3.61 -2.84 -8.11
N LEU A 25 2.79 -2.71 -9.16
CA LEU A 25 2.70 -3.73 -10.21
C LEU A 25 4.00 -3.89 -10.99
N SER A 26 4.70 -2.79 -11.28
CA SER A 26 6.02 -2.85 -11.93
C SER A 26 7.05 -3.55 -11.04
N ASP A 27 7.14 -3.19 -9.76
CA ASP A 27 8.10 -3.77 -8.82
C ASP A 27 7.82 -5.26 -8.57
N LEU A 28 6.55 -5.66 -8.45
CA LEU A 28 6.15 -7.07 -8.30
C LEU A 28 6.39 -7.88 -9.57
N CYS A 29 6.17 -7.29 -10.75
CA CYS A 29 6.41 -7.99 -12.01
C CYS A 29 7.91 -8.20 -12.28
N LEU A 30 8.77 -7.27 -11.86
CA LEU A 30 10.23 -7.37 -12.00
C LEU A 30 10.88 -8.31 -10.96
N SER A 31 10.18 -8.60 -9.87
CA SER A 31 10.68 -9.42 -8.75
C SER A 31 10.05 -10.81 -8.66
N ASP A 32 9.38 -11.25 -9.73
CA ASP A 32 8.64 -12.52 -9.79
C ASP A 32 7.62 -12.68 -8.63
N GLY A 33 7.02 -11.56 -8.21
CA GLY A 33 5.96 -11.55 -7.20
C GLY A 33 6.43 -11.86 -5.78
N THR A 34 7.68 -11.57 -5.43
CA THR A 34 8.16 -11.86 -4.07
C THR A 34 7.38 -11.07 -3.02
N ARG A 35 6.90 -11.78 -2.00
CA ARG A 35 6.16 -11.19 -0.87
C ARG A 35 6.93 -10.07 -0.15
N SER A 36 8.25 -10.18 -0.08
CA SER A 36 9.13 -9.14 0.49
C SER A 36 8.98 -7.79 -0.22
N ILE A 37 8.91 -7.79 -1.55
CA ILE A 37 8.73 -6.58 -2.37
C ILE A 37 7.34 -5.99 -2.10
N LEU A 38 6.30 -6.84 -2.03
CA LEU A 38 4.94 -6.40 -1.67
C LEU A 38 4.94 -5.66 -0.33
N CYS A 39 5.59 -6.22 0.69
CA CYS A 39 5.69 -5.60 2.00
C CYS A 39 6.41 -4.24 1.92
N GLN A 40 7.54 -4.17 1.21
CA GLN A 40 8.35 -2.96 1.08
C GLN A 40 7.60 -1.81 0.37
N VAL A 41 6.84 -2.13 -0.68
CA VAL A 41 5.99 -1.16 -1.37
C VAL A 41 4.87 -0.65 -0.46
N LEU A 42 4.22 -1.53 0.29
CA LEU A 42 3.16 -1.16 1.22
C LEU A 42 3.69 -0.37 2.43
N GLU A 43 4.92 -0.61 2.88
CA GLU A 43 5.59 0.22 3.88
C GLU A 43 5.84 1.64 3.36
N THR A 44 6.33 1.76 2.12
CA THR A 44 6.55 3.05 1.47
C THR A 44 5.23 3.83 1.34
N TYR A 45 4.15 3.13 0.98
CA TYR A 45 2.83 3.73 0.91
C TYR A 45 2.34 4.15 2.30
N THR A 46 2.50 3.31 3.32
CA THR A 46 2.17 3.62 4.73
C THR A 46 2.87 4.88 5.21
N ALA A 47 4.18 5.00 4.98
CA ALA A 47 4.97 6.18 5.36
C ALA A 47 4.47 7.44 4.64
N THR A 48 4.10 7.33 3.37
CA THR A 48 3.56 8.45 2.59
C THR A 48 2.19 8.90 3.14
N CYS A 49 1.31 7.95 3.47
CA CYS A 49 0.03 8.22 4.09
C CYS A 49 0.17 8.95 5.44
N GLN A 50 1.05 8.45 6.31
CA GLN A 50 1.29 9.02 7.62
C GLN A 50 1.91 10.42 7.54
N LYS A 51 2.84 10.66 6.60
CA LYS A 51 3.39 12.00 6.33
C LYS A 51 2.31 13.02 5.91
N ARG A 52 1.21 12.56 5.31
CA ARG A 52 0.05 13.37 4.93
C ARG A 52 -1.01 13.45 6.03
N GLY A 53 -0.73 12.90 7.22
CA GLY A 53 -1.65 12.91 8.37
C GLY A 53 -2.75 11.86 8.32
N ALA A 54 -2.71 10.91 7.38
CA ALA A 54 -3.71 9.85 7.31
C ALA A 54 -3.36 8.69 8.24
N MET A 55 -4.36 8.20 8.97
CA MET A 55 -4.26 6.97 9.75
C MET A 55 -4.26 5.74 8.82
N VAL A 56 -3.33 4.81 9.08
CA VAL A 56 -3.26 3.51 8.41
C VAL A 56 -3.52 2.43 9.45
N HIS A 57 -4.46 1.53 9.18
CA HIS A 57 -4.76 0.39 10.05
C HIS A 57 -3.85 -0.80 9.73
N ASP A 58 -3.85 -1.80 10.62
CA ASP A 58 -3.03 -2.99 10.43
C ASP A 58 -3.32 -3.66 9.08
N TRP A 59 -2.26 -3.75 8.28
CA TRP A 59 -2.23 -4.44 7.00
C TRP A 59 -1.14 -5.51 6.97
N LYS A 60 -0.21 -5.51 7.93
CA LYS A 60 0.95 -6.40 7.96
C LYS A 60 0.49 -7.82 8.31
N THR A 61 -0.25 -7.97 9.42
CA THR A 61 -0.73 -9.27 9.89
C THR A 61 -1.56 -10.02 8.84
N PRO A 62 -2.58 -9.41 8.19
CA PRO A 62 -3.38 -10.11 7.18
C PRO A 62 -2.59 -10.51 5.93
N LEU A 63 -1.55 -9.74 5.58
CA LEU A 63 -0.67 -10.01 4.46
C LEU A 63 0.56 -10.80 4.86
N GLY A 64 0.69 -11.19 6.14
CA GLY A 64 1.87 -11.69 6.84
C GLY A 64 3.18 -11.12 6.29
N CYS A 65 3.17 -9.80 6.21
CA CYS A 65 4.33 -8.96 6.46
C CYS A 65 4.42 -8.72 7.98
#